data_AF-K4KKG5-F1
#
_entry.id   AF-K4KKG5-F1
#
_cell.length_a   1.000
_cell.length_b   1.000
_cell.length_c   1.000
_cell.angle_alpha   90.00
_cell.angle_beta   90.00
_cell.angle_gamma   90.00
#
_symmetry.space_group_name_H-M   'P 1'
#
loop_
_entity.id
_entity.type
_entity.pdbx_description
1 polymer ?
#
loop_
_entity_poly.entity_id
_entity_poly.type
_entity_poly.pdbx_seq_one_letter_code
_entity_poly.pdbx_strand_id
1 'polypeptide(L)'
;MPDITIIPHNSPLNPIQVRSQWNDVGDANARLVKQRRLAADLGKPAPQGQIQDNPVPWVKHGNIYLSLFETGENSWTPIVTQLANNDGKRLFTVLTGRHGSNIHLTKSDGQFTGVKDDEHRKQDLRKKAELMPNLPNSSDILVLDVSDPDFNSERRLRTAIRQHVQAGRVVILAWCFSIYALKGIRENYTSQELANKHPNLVNLTVNQIIRADWSPV
;
A
#
# COMPACT_ATOMS: atom_id res chain seq x y z
N MET A 1 13.86 15.94 2.28
CA MET A 1 12.77 14.98 2.05
C MET A 1 13.38 13.59 2.19
N PRO A 2 12.69 12.63 2.83
CA PRO A 2 13.21 11.28 2.94
C PRO A 2 13.32 10.66 1.55
N ASP A 3 14.45 10.04 1.25
CA ASP A 3 14.65 9.30 0.02
C ASP A 3 13.71 8.08 -0.02
N ILE A 4 13.00 7.90 -1.13
CA ILE A 4 12.19 6.69 -1.31
C ILE A 4 13.12 5.49 -1.49
N THR A 5 12.89 4.43 -0.72
CA THR A 5 13.62 3.17 -0.89
C THR A 5 12.88 2.30 -1.90
N ILE A 6 13.54 2.02 -3.04
CA ILE A 6 12.99 1.14 -4.08
C ILE A 6 13.65 -0.23 -4.00
N ILE A 7 12.83 -1.25 -3.78
CA ILE A 7 13.21 -2.66 -3.91
C ILE A 7 13.04 -3.06 -5.38
N PRO A 8 14.09 -3.63 -6.02
CA PRO A 8 13.97 -4.12 -7.38
C PRO A 8 12.85 -5.17 -7.51
N HIS A 9 12.01 -5.07 -8.54
CA HIS A 9 10.94 -6.04 -8.78
C HIS A 9 11.44 -7.47 -9.01
N ASN A 10 12.71 -7.62 -9.40
CA ASN A 10 13.39 -8.90 -9.58
C ASN A 10 14.18 -9.34 -8.33
N SER A 11 13.97 -8.70 -7.17
CA SER A 11 14.68 -9.02 -5.93
C SER A 11 14.48 -10.49 -5.52
N PRO A 12 15.57 -11.19 -5.13
CA PRO A 12 15.51 -12.56 -4.63
C PRO A 12 15.09 -12.63 -3.16
N LEU A 13 14.95 -11.48 -2.48
CA LEU A 13 14.51 -11.43 -1.10
C LEU A 13 13.01 -11.70 -1.02
N ASN A 14 12.59 -12.44 0.01
CA ASN A 14 11.17 -12.48 0.37
C ASN A 14 10.77 -11.21 1.13
N PRO A 15 9.48 -10.82 1.14
CA PRO A 15 9.05 -9.60 1.82
C PRO A 15 9.45 -9.54 3.30
N ILE A 16 9.45 -10.66 4.04
CA ILE A 16 9.84 -10.67 5.46
C ILE A 16 11.32 -10.31 5.63
N GLN A 17 12.20 -10.87 4.79
CA GLN A 17 13.62 -10.55 4.78
C GLN A 17 13.85 -9.07 4.49
N VAL A 18 13.13 -8.51 3.52
CA VAL A 18 13.17 -7.07 3.29
C VAL A 18 12.71 -6.36 4.56
N ARG A 19 11.50 -6.61 5.07
CA ARG A 19 11.00 -5.94 6.28
C ARG A 19 11.95 -6.01 7.48
N SER A 20 12.62 -7.14 7.70
CA SER A 20 13.59 -7.29 8.81
C SER A 20 14.77 -6.32 8.72
N GLN A 21 15.12 -5.87 7.52
CA GLN A 21 16.17 -4.86 7.29
C GLN A 21 15.67 -3.42 7.51
N TRP A 22 14.36 -3.19 7.64
CA TRP A 22 13.73 -1.86 7.74
C TRP A 22 12.76 -1.70 8.94
N ASN A 23 12.72 -2.67 9.87
CA ASN A 23 11.71 -2.72 10.94
C ASN A 23 11.88 -1.66 12.03
N ASP A 24 13.10 -1.21 12.31
CA ASP A 24 13.38 -0.45 13.53
C ASP A 24 12.64 0.89 13.60
N VAL A 25 12.50 1.58 12.46
CA VAL A 25 11.84 2.89 12.39
C VAL A 25 10.31 2.74 12.32
N GLY A 26 9.81 1.82 11.50
CA GLY A 26 8.38 1.60 11.32
C GLY A 26 7.67 1.13 12.59
N ASP A 27 8.26 0.15 13.28
CA ASP A 27 7.69 -0.38 14.53
C ASP A 27 7.79 0.63 15.68
N ALA A 28 8.81 1.50 15.69
CA ALA A 28 8.90 2.61 16.63
C ALA A 28 7.80 3.67 16.39
N ASN A 29 7.58 4.07 15.14
CA ASN A 29 6.51 5.00 14.79
C ASN A 29 5.12 4.45 15.10
N ALA A 30 4.84 3.20 14.72
CA ALA A 30 3.55 2.56 14.99
C ALA A 30 3.25 2.48 16.49
N ARG A 31 4.26 2.16 17.31
CA ARG A 31 4.15 2.21 18.78
C ARG A 31 3.84 3.61 19.27
N LEU A 32 4.57 4.63 18.81
CA LEU A 32 4.36 6.01 19.24
C LEU A 32 2.95 6.53 18.86
N VAL A 33 2.48 6.28 17.63
CA VAL A 33 1.12 6.64 17.20
C VAL A 33 0.06 5.95 18.05
N LYS A 34 0.20 4.63 18.28
CA LYS A 34 -0.74 3.87 19.12
C LYS A 34 -0.79 4.42 20.54
N GLN A 35 0.36 4.74 21.13
CA GLN A 35 0.42 5.30 22.47
C GLN A 35 -0.18 6.72 22.55
N ARG A 36 0.00 7.55 21.52
CA ARG A 36 -0.63 8.88 21.42
C ARG A 36 -2.15 8.81 21.34
N ARG A 37 -2.67 7.90 20.50
CA ARG A 37 -4.10 7.66 20.40
C ARG A 37 -4.68 7.20 21.73
N LEU A 38 -4.03 6.23 22.38
CA LEU A 38 -4.45 5.75 23.69
C LEU A 38 -4.39 6.85 24.76
N ALA A 39 -3.38 7.71 24.72
CA ALA A 39 -3.28 8.85 25.64
C ALA A 39 -4.44 9.83 25.45
N ALA A 40 -4.79 10.16 24.20
CA ALA A 40 -5.93 11.01 23.89
C ALA A 40 -7.25 10.40 24.38
N ASP A 41 -7.48 9.12 24.10
CA ASP A 41 -8.69 8.39 24.51
C ASP A 41 -8.84 8.33 26.05
N LEU A 42 -7.73 8.31 26.79
CA LEU A 42 -7.70 8.26 28.25
C LEU A 42 -7.57 9.63 28.93
N GLY A 43 -7.54 10.73 28.17
CA GLY A 43 -7.30 12.08 28.71
C GLY A 43 -5.92 12.25 29.38
N LYS A 44 -4.92 11.47 28.95
CA LYS A 44 -3.55 11.49 29.47
C LYS A 44 -2.63 12.32 28.57
N PRO A 45 -1.52 12.87 29.11
CA PRO A 45 -0.50 13.51 28.29
C PRO A 45 0.04 12.57 27.21
N ALA A 46 0.12 13.05 25.97
CA ALA A 46 0.67 12.29 24.86
C ALA A 46 2.18 12.02 25.06
N PRO A 47 2.68 10.81 24.79
CA PRO A 47 4.11 10.54 24.86
C PRO A 47 4.90 11.42 23.88
N GLN A 48 6.05 11.89 24.37
CA GLN A 48 6.99 12.69 23.60
C GLN A 48 7.83 11.81 22.66
N GLY A 49 8.27 12.39 21.55
CA GLY A 49 9.01 11.70 20.49
C GLY A 49 8.67 12.30 19.13
N GLN A 50 9.58 12.23 18.16
CA GLN A 50 9.24 12.60 16.79
C GLN A 50 8.89 11.33 16.01
N ILE A 51 7.81 11.38 15.25
CA ILE A 51 7.58 10.37 14.22
C ILE A 51 8.71 10.57 13.22
N GLN A 52 9.57 9.57 13.11
CA GLN A 52 10.67 9.60 12.16
C GLN A 52 10.13 9.30 10.78
N ASP A 53 10.79 9.79 9.73
CA ASP A 53 10.45 9.35 8.39
C ASP A 53 10.78 7.86 8.26
N ASN A 54 9.76 7.02 8.13
CA ASN A 54 9.95 5.60 7.87
C ASN A 54 10.07 5.41 6.36
N PRO A 55 11.25 5.03 5.83
CA PRO A 55 11.36 4.69 4.42
C PRO A 55 10.57 3.39 4.21
N VAL A 56 9.31 3.52 3.82
CA VAL A 56 8.51 2.38 3.38
C VAL A 56 9.23 1.79 2.16
N PRO A 57 9.68 0.53 2.19
CA PRO A 57 10.29 -0.08 1.02
C PRO A 57 9.19 -0.32 -0.03
N TRP A 58 9.38 0.27 -1.21
CA TRP A 58 8.46 0.17 -2.33
C TRP A 58 9.03 -0.74 -3.41
N VAL A 59 8.23 -1.67 -3.91
CA VAL A 59 8.53 -2.41 -5.13
C VAL A 59 7.98 -1.62 -6.32
N LYS A 60 8.85 -1.33 -7.29
CA LYS A 60 8.46 -0.67 -8.54
C LYS A 60 8.36 -1.69 -9.68
N HIS A 61 7.18 -1.82 -10.27
CA HIS A 61 6.95 -2.60 -11.48
C HIS A 61 6.30 -1.72 -12.56
N GLY A 62 7.07 -1.30 -13.55
CA GLY A 62 6.61 -0.31 -14.54
C GLY A 62 6.20 1.01 -13.88
N ASN A 63 4.94 1.41 -14.09
CA ASN A 63 4.33 2.59 -13.46
C ASN A 63 3.60 2.27 -12.14
N ILE A 64 3.77 1.06 -11.59
CA ILE A 64 3.10 0.61 -10.36
C ILE A 64 4.08 0.64 -9.19
N TYR A 65 3.65 1.24 -8.08
CA TYR A 65 4.36 1.29 -6.80
C TYR A 65 3.57 0.51 -5.76
N LEU A 66 4.19 -0.55 -5.25
CA LEU A 66 3.62 -1.50 -4.28
C LEU A 66 4.41 -1.44 -3.00
N SER A 67 3.78 -1.30 -1.85
CA SER A 67 4.49 -1.55 -0.61
C SER A 67 4.59 -3.04 -0.34
N LEU A 68 5.62 -3.45 0.40
CA LEU A 68 5.74 -4.85 0.78
C LEU A 68 4.72 -5.28 1.83
N PHE A 69 4.31 -4.33 2.68
CA PHE A 69 3.38 -4.51 3.79
C PHE A 69 2.49 -3.27 3.93
N GLU A 70 1.62 -3.29 4.93
CA GLU A 70 0.82 -2.12 5.29
C GLU A 70 1.71 -0.88 5.46
N THR A 71 1.33 0.20 4.79
CA THR A 71 2.03 1.47 4.86
C THR A 71 1.41 2.40 5.89
N GLY A 72 2.23 3.24 6.51
CA GLY A 72 1.77 4.30 7.39
C GLY A 72 1.26 5.54 6.67
N GLU A 73 0.84 6.52 7.45
CA GLU A 73 0.22 7.77 7.00
C GLU A 73 1.09 8.57 5.99
N ASN A 74 2.41 8.51 6.08
CA ASN A 74 3.30 9.32 5.22
C ASN A 74 3.89 8.55 4.03
N SER A 75 3.22 7.50 3.55
CA SER A 75 3.86 6.53 2.66
C SER A 75 3.98 6.95 1.19
N TRP A 76 2.93 7.55 0.61
CA TRP A 76 2.89 7.78 -0.84
C TRP A 76 3.27 9.21 -1.24
N THR A 77 3.12 10.20 -0.36
CA THR A 77 3.41 11.61 -0.69
C THR A 77 4.87 11.82 -1.11
N PRO A 78 5.90 11.18 -0.49
CA PRO A 78 7.28 11.34 -0.93
C PRO A 78 7.51 10.81 -2.36
N ILE A 79 6.82 9.72 -2.74
CA ILE A 79 6.91 9.16 -4.10
C ILE A 79 6.39 10.17 -5.12
N VAL A 80 5.20 10.73 -4.87
CA VAL A 80 4.60 11.71 -5.80
C VAL A 80 5.49 12.93 -5.92
N THR A 81 5.99 13.47 -4.81
CA THR A 81 6.87 14.65 -4.82
C THR A 81 8.14 14.39 -5.62
N GLN A 82 8.82 13.27 -5.36
CA GLN A 82 10.05 12.91 -6.08
C GLN A 82 9.77 12.73 -7.58
N LEU A 83 8.75 11.94 -7.93
CA LEU A 83 8.44 11.65 -9.32
C LEU A 83 7.98 12.89 -10.11
N ALA A 84 7.25 13.79 -9.46
CA ALA A 84 6.79 15.01 -10.08
C ALA A 84 7.93 16.01 -10.29
N ASN A 85 8.75 16.23 -9.26
CA ASN A 85 9.78 17.26 -9.31
C ASN A 85 11.05 16.81 -10.04
N ASN A 86 11.40 15.52 -9.96
CA ASN A 86 12.69 15.02 -10.45
C ASN A 86 12.54 14.16 -11.71
N ASP A 87 11.45 13.39 -11.83
CA ASP A 87 11.31 12.38 -12.89
C ASP A 87 10.30 12.79 -13.99
N GLY A 88 9.75 14.01 -13.91
CA GLY A 88 8.85 14.55 -14.94
C GLY A 88 7.46 13.91 -15.00
N LYS A 89 7.08 13.06 -14.03
CA LYS A 89 5.76 12.44 -13.99
C LYS A 89 4.69 13.46 -13.57
N ARG A 90 3.50 13.37 -14.14
CA ARG A 90 2.41 14.34 -13.89
C ARG A 90 1.11 13.72 -13.44
N LEU A 91 0.83 12.49 -13.86
CA LEU A 91 -0.44 11.84 -13.59
C LEU A 91 -0.25 10.71 -12.58
N PHE A 92 -0.96 10.80 -11.46
CA PHE A 92 -0.89 9.85 -10.36
C PHE A 92 -2.27 9.30 -10.03
N THR A 93 -2.34 8.03 -9.67
CA THR A 93 -3.52 7.37 -9.11
C THR A 93 -3.10 6.70 -7.81
N VAL A 94 -3.64 7.17 -6.69
CA VAL A 94 -3.49 6.58 -5.37
C VAL A 94 -4.70 5.68 -5.12
N LEU A 95 -4.44 4.38 -5.03
CA LEU A 95 -5.43 3.40 -4.58
C LEU A 95 -5.35 3.33 -3.06
N THR A 96 -6.45 3.68 -2.40
CA THR A 96 -6.56 3.82 -0.94
C THR A 96 -7.67 2.95 -0.37
N GLY A 97 -7.86 2.98 0.95
CA GLY A 97 -8.85 2.20 1.69
C GLY A 97 -8.23 0.99 2.37
N ARG A 98 -9.10 0.12 2.88
CA ARG A 98 -8.68 -1.12 3.55
C ARG A 98 -8.82 -2.27 2.56
N HIS A 99 -7.75 -3.01 2.32
CA HIS A 99 -7.78 -4.18 1.44
C HIS A 99 -7.72 -5.50 2.23
N GLY A 100 -7.59 -5.44 3.57
CA GLY A 100 -7.29 -6.60 4.42
C GLY A 100 -5.85 -6.55 4.95
N SER A 101 -5.46 -7.51 5.80
CA SER A 101 -4.07 -7.63 6.27
C SER A 101 -3.15 -8.15 5.15
N ASN A 102 -1.94 -8.62 5.47
CA ASN A 102 -0.99 -9.25 4.52
C ASN A 102 -1.63 -10.27 3.55
N ILE A 103 -2.77 -10.83 3.91
CA ILE A 103 -3.61 -11.71 3.11
C ILE A 103 -5.05 -11.24 3.29
N HIS A 104 -5.81 -11.14 2.20
CA HIS A 104 -7.20 -10.71 2.27
C HIS A 104 -8.16 -11.86 2.00
N LEU A 105 -9.31 -11.80 2.67
CA LEU A 105 -10.37 -12.77 2.51
C LEU A 105 -11.36 -12.31 1.43
N THR A 106 -11.76 -13.24 0.56
CA THR A 106 -12.76 -13.02 -0.48
C THR A 106 -14.02 -13.82 -0.19
N LYS A 107 -15.17 -13.21 -0.46
CA LYS A 107 -16.47 -13.89 -0.50
C LYS A 107 -16.53 -14.90 -1.63
N SER A 108 -17.58 -15.71 -1.67
CA SER A 108 -17.85 -16.66 -2.76
C SER A 108 -17.99 -16.00 -4.14
N ASP A 109 -18.43 -14.74 -4.19
CA ASP A 109 -18.55 -13.94 -5.41
C ASP A 109 -17.24 -13.23 -5.83
N GLY A 110 -16.16 -13.43 -5.06
CA GLY A 110 -14.84 -12.85 -5.32
C GLY A 110 -14.67 -11.41 -4.82
N GLN A 111 -15.68 -10.81 -4.18
CA GLN A 111 -15.52 -9.51 -3.52
C GLN A 111 -14.61 -9.64 -2.30
N PHE A 112 -13.84 -8.59 -2.03
CA PHE A 112 -13.05 -8.55 -0.82
C PHE A 112 -13.96 -8.35 0.40
N THR A 113 -13.53 -8.90 1.53
CA THR A 113 -14.21 -8.76 2.83
C THR A 113 -13.45 -7.81 3.73
N GLY A 114 -14.16 -7.13 4.63
CA GLY A 114 -13.52 -6.24 5.62
C GLY A 114 -12.81 -5.03 5.01
N VAL A 115 -13.23 -4.58 3.82
CA VAL A 115 -12.55 -3.53 3.04
C VAL A 115 -13.00 -2.10 3.31
N LYS A 116 -13.97 -1.89 4.20
CA LYS A 116 -14.48 -0.54 4.46
C LYS A 116 -13.61 0.18 5.49
N ASP A 117 -13.00 1.29 5.07
CA ASP A 117 -12.33 2.25 5.94
C ASP A 117 -12.40 3.67 5.35
N ASP A 118 -13.50 4.35 5.64
CA ASP A 118 -13.78 5.70 5.13
C ASP A 118 -12.74 6.73 5.63
N GLU A 119 -11.99 6.43 6.70
CA GLU A 119 -11.03 7.36 7.30
C GLU A 119 -9.73 7.41 6.50
N HIS A 120 -9.21 6.27 6.02
CA HIS A 120 -8.02 6.25 5.15
C HIS A 120 -8.22 7.10 3.89
N ARG A 121 -9.40 7.01 3.26
CA ARG A 121 -9.74 7.83 2.09
C ARG A 121 -9.74 9.32 2.44
N LYS A 122 -10.37 9.70 3.56
CA LYS A 122 -10.39 11.11 4.02
C LYS A 122 -8.98 11.62 4.27
N GLN A 123 -8.12 10.83 4.89
CA GLN A 123 -6.73 11.18 5.15
C GLN A 123 -5.96 11.40 3.84
N ASP A 124 -6.11 10.53 2.83
CA ASP A 124 -5.43 10.72 1.55
C ASP A 124 -5.98 11.90 0.74
N LEU A 125 -7.27 12.21 0.86
CA LEU A 125 -7.81 13.44 0.27
C LEU A 125 -7.22 14.70 0.91
N ARG A 126 -7.01 14.71 2.23
CA ARG A 126 -6.31 15.81 2.92
C ARG A 126 -4.86 15.92 2.45
N LYS A 127 -4.12 14.81 2.41
CA LYS A 127 -2.73 14.78 1.91
C LYS A 127 -2.64 15.27 0.46
N LYS A 128 -3.58 14.86 -0.40
CA LYS A 128 -3.68 15.41 -1.76
C LYS A 128 -3.81 16.92 -1.71
N ALA A 129 -4.76 17.46 -0.94
CA ALA A 129 -4.98 18.90 -0.86
C ALA A 129 -3.74 19.67 -0.35
N GLU A 130 -3.02 19.11 0.61
CA GLU A 130 -1.78 19.68 1.17
C GLU A 130 -0.60 19.59 0.19
N LEU A 131 -0.53 18.51 -0.59
CA LEU A 131 0.57 18.26 -1.51
C LEU A 131 0.45 19.04 -2.82
N MET A 132 -0.76 19.15 -3.38
CA MET A 132 -1.01 19.75 -4.70
C MET A 132 -0.38 21.14 -4.91
N PRO A 133 -0.39 22.08 -3.94
CA PRO A 133 0.26 23.39 -4.09
C PRO A 133 1.78 23.32 -4.28
N ASN A 134 2.43 22.22 -3.89
CA ASN A 134 3.87 22.01 -3.97
C ASN A 134 4.29 21.21 -5.22
N LEU A 135 3.35 20.86 -6.09
CA LEU A 135 3.59 20.12 -7.32
C LEU A 135 3.54 21.04 -8.54
N PRO A 136 4.16 20.65 -9.67
CA PRO A 136 3.99 21.37 -10.93
C PRO A 136 2.51 21.50 -11.30
N ASN A 137 2.10 22.66 -11.82
CA ASN A 137 0.70 22.96 -12.15
C ASN A 137 0.01 21.95 -13.09
N SER A 138 0.79 21.21 -13.89
CA SER A 138 0.28 20.16 -14.79
C SER A 138 0.09 18.80 -14.10
N SER A 139 0.33 18.71 -12.79
CA SER A 139 0.20 17.48 -12.03
C SER A 139 -1.25 17.22 -11.63
N ASP A 140 -1.65 15.96 -11.61
CA ASP A 140 -2.97 15.50 -11.17
C ASP A 140 -2.84 14.22 -10.33
N ILE A 141 -3.58 14.17 -9.23
CA ILE A 141 -3.63 13.03 -8.31
C ILE A 141 -5.09 12.57 -8.20
N LEU A 142 -5.39 11.35 -8.63
CA LEU A 142 -6.64 10.69 -8.33
C LEU A 142 -6.49 9.88 -7.04
N VAL A 143 -7.47 9.94 -6.14
CA VAL A 143 -7.53 9.12 -4.93
C VAL A 143 -8.78 8.25 -5.06
N LEU A 144 -8.59 6.95 -5.26
CA LEU A 144 -9.67 5.99 -5.48
C LEU A 144 -9.73 5.01 -4.31
N ASP A 145 -10.92 4.87 -3.73
CA ASP A 145 -11.17 4.00 -2.60
C ASP A 145 -11.55 2.62 -3.08
N VAL A 146 -10.76 1.60 -2.71
CA VAL A 146 -10.95 0.25 -3.22
C VAL A 146 -12.15 -0.48 -2.62
N SER A 147 -12.78 0.10 -1.60
CA SER A 147 -14.06 -0.39 -1.09
C SER A 147 -15.21 -0.11 -2.05
N ASP A 148 -15.02 0.80 -3.02
CA ASP A 148 -15.96 1.05 -4.10
C ASP A 148 -16.22 -0.27 -4.87
N PRO A 149 -17.49 -0.63 -5.14
CA PRO A 149 -17.84 -1.79 -5.94
C PRO A 149 -17.05 -1.93 -7.24
N ASP A 150 -16.67 -0.83 -7.88
CA ASP A 150 -15.92 -0.84 -9.15
C ASP A 150 -14.47 -1.32 -9.00
N PHE A 151 -13.96 -1.42 -7.77
CA PHE A 151 -12.60 -1.87 -7.46
C PHE A 151 -12.57 -3.05 -6.47
N ASN A 152 -13.68 -3.34 -5.79
CA ASN A 152 -13.79 -4.31 -4.71
C ASN A 152 -13.86 -5.79 -5.19
N SER A 153 -12.89 -6.21 -6.00
CA SER A 153 -12.54 -7.61 -6.27
C SER A 153 -11.21 -7.66 -6.99
N GLU A 154 -10.50 -8.79 -6.93
CA GLU A 154 -9.19 -8.93 -7.58
C GLU A 154 -9.26 -8.58 -9.08
N ARG A 155 -10.26 -9.12 -9.78
CA ARG A 155 -10.47 -8.88 -11.21
C ARG A 155 -10.70 -7.41 -11.52
N ARG A 156 -11.55 -6.74 -10.74
CA ARG A 156 -11.90 -5.33 -10.94
C ARG A 156 -10.72 -4.42 -10.63
N LEU A 157 -10.06 -4.64 -9.50
CA LEU A 157 -8.86 -3.93 -9.10
C LEU A 157 -7.75 -4.03 -10.15
N ARG A 158 -7.45 -5.25 -10.64
CA ARG A 158 -6.49 -5.47 -11.75
C ARG A 158 -6.86 -4.67 -12.99
N THR A 159 -8.14 -4.69 -13.37
CA THR A 159 -8.64 -3.98 -14.55
C THR A 159 -8.44 -2.48 -14.41
N ALA A 160 -8.80 -1.91 -13.25
CA ALA A 160 -8.63 -0.49 -12.96
C ALA A 160 -7.15 -0.08 -12.97
N ILE A 161 -6.27 -0.86 -12.33
CA ILE A 161 -4.82 -0.57 -12.33
C ILE A 161 -4.29 -0.54 -13.76
N ARG A 162 -4.61 -1.56 -14.57
CA ARG A 162 -4.18 -1.62 -15.97
C ARG A 162 -4.66 -0.41 -16.76
N GLN A 163 -5.93 -0.03 -16.61
CA GLN A 163 -6.50 1.15 -17.29
C GLN A 163 -5.75 2.43 -16.92
N HIS A 164 -5.43 2.64 -15.65
CA HIS A 164 -4.67 3.81 -15.21
C HIS A 164 -3.22 3.79 -15.70
N VAL A 165 -2.56 2.62 -15.68
CA VAL A 165 -1.20 2.46 -16.24
C VAL A 165 -1.18 2.76 -17.74
N GLN A 166 -2.15 2.22 -18.50
CA GLN A 166 -2.30 2.46 -19.94
C GLN A 166 -2.60 3.93 -20.27
N ALA A 167 -3.32 4.62 -19.38
CA ALA A 167 -3.52 6.07 -19.45
C ALA A 167 -2.28 6.89 -19.05
N GLY A 168 -1.12 6.25 -18.87
CA GLY A 168 0.15 6.90 -18.56
C GLY A 168 0.30 7.33 -17.10
N ARG A 169 -0.62 6.93 -16.21
CA ARG A 169 -0.58 7.31 -14.80
C ARG A 169 0.37 6.41 -14.02
N VAL A 170 1.03 6.99 -13.03
CA VAL A 170 1.71 6.24 -11.97
C VAL A 170 0.66 5.77 -10.97
N VAL A 171 0.57 4.47 -10.75
CA VAL A 171 -0.37 3.88 -9.79
C VAL A 171 0.39 3.55 -8.50
N ILE A 172 -0.08 4.10 -7.38
CA ILE A 172 0.49 3.88 -6.06
C ILE A 172 -0.57 3.21 -5.19
N LEU A 173 -0.23 2.08 -4.60
CA LEU A 173 -1.12 1.34 -3.73
C LEU A 173 -0.75 1.64 -2.27
N ALA A 174 -1.61 2.39 -1.57
CA ALA A 174 -1.35 2.93 -0.24
C ALA A 174 -2.07 2.15 0.88
N TRP A 175 -1.76 2.44 2.15
CA TRP A 175 -2.36 1.81 3.34
C TRP A 175 -2.17 0.30 3.39
N CYS A 176 -3.25 -0.47 3.53
CA CYS A 176 -3.22 -1.90 3.74
C CYS A 176 -2.89 -2.70 2.46
N PHE A 177 -2.51 -2.01 1.38
CA PHE A 177 -2.12 -2.64 0.13
C PHE A 177 -0.68 -3.17 0.17
N SER A 178 -0.50 -4.38 0.68
CA SER A 178 0.75 -5.11 0.47
C SER A 178 0.90 -5.57 -0.98
N ILE A 179 2.11 -6.02 -1.34
CA ILE A 179 2.41 -6.70 -2.61
C ILE A 179 1.51 -7.93 -2.86
N TYR A 180 0.84 -8.43 -1.82
CA TYR A 180 -0.12 -9.52 -1.86
C TYR A 180 -1.58 -9.06 -2.05
N ALA A 181 -1.83 -7.78 -2.33
CA ALA A 181 -3.18 -7.26 -2.51
C ALA A 181 -3.96 -7.96 -3.62
N LEU A 182 -3.31 -8.62 -4.58
CA LEU A 182 -3.98 -9.41 -5.61
C LEU A 182 -4.04 -10.91 -5.30
N LYS A 183 -3.72 -11.33 -4.07
CA LYS A 183 -3.84 -12.72 -3.60
C LYS A 183 -5.04 -12.89 -2.69
N GLY A 184 -6.19 -13.24 -3.26
CA GLY A 184 -7.41 -13.52 -2.50
C GLY A 184 -7.46 -14.94 -1.94
N ILE A 185 -7.83 -15.07 -0.67
CA ILE A 185 -8.12 -16.36 -0.04
C ILE A 185 -9.60 -16.42 0.32
N ARG A 186 -10.30 -17.51 -0.02
CA ARG A 186 -11.72 -17.63 0.32
C ARG A 186 -11.93 -17.66 1.83
N GLU A 187 -12.96 -16.94 2.31
CA GLU A 187 -13.27 -16.79 3.74
C GLU A 187 -13.54 -18.10 4.49
N ASN A 188 -13.82 -19.20 3.76
CA ASN A 188 -14.16 -20.50 4.31
C ASN A 188 -12.97 -21.48 4.42
N TYR A 189 -11.74 -21.02 4.24
CA TYR A 189 -10.57 -21.86 4.48
C TYR A 189 -10.27 -22.00 5.98
N THR A 190 -10.15 -23.25 6.44
CA THR A 190 -9.60 -23.57 7.75
C THR A 190 -8.12 -23.19 7.83
N SER A 191 -7.59 -22.98 9.05
CA SER A 191 -6.15 -22.74 9.27
C SER A 191 -5.27 -23.85 8.66
N GLN A 192 -5.76 -25.09 8.64
CA GLN A 192 -5.09 -26.24 8.03
C GLN A 192 -5.07 -26.12 6.50
N GLU A 193 -6.18 -25.73 5.87
CA GLU A 193 -6.24 -25.52 4.42
C GLU A 193 -5.42 -24.32 3.97
N LEU A 194 -5.39 -23.26 4.77
CA LEU A 194 -4.49 -22.13 4.59
C LEU A 194 -3.03 -22.58 4.59
N ALA A 195 -2.61 -23.33 5.62
CA ALA A 195 -1.26 -23.85 5.73
C ALA A 195 -0.91 -24.84 4.59
N ASN A 196 -1.85 -25.69 4.17
CA ASN A 196 -1.63 -26.70 3.15
C ASN A 196 -1.65 -26.14 1.71
N LYS A 197 -2.54 -25.18 1.42
CA LYS A 197 -2.66 -24.57 0.08
C LYS A 197 -1.70 -23.41 -0.13
N HIS A 198 -1.26 -22.77 0.94
CA HIS A 198 -0.40 -21.61 0.91
C HIS A 198 0.84 -21.72 1.81
N PRO A 199 1.53 -22.89 1.88
CA PRO A 199 2.62 -23.14 2.86
C PRO A 199 3.80 -22.18 2.70
N ASN A 200 3.95 -21.59 1.51
CA ASN A 200 5.08 -20.74 1.14
C ASN A 200 4.68 -19.32 0.79
N LEU A 201 3.44 -18.88 1.07
CA LEU A 201 2.98 -17.56 0.60
C LEU A 201 3.84 -16.41 1.16
N VAL A 202 4.36 -16.57 2.37
CA VAL A 202 5.31 -15.65 3.02
C VAL A 202 6.77 -15.84 2.59
N ASN A 203 7.10 -17.00 2.01
CA ASN A 203 8.45 -17.36 1.56
C ASN A 203 8.69 -17.01 0.09
N LEU A 204 7.65 -16.62 -0.66
CA LEU A 204 7.80 -16.18 -2.04
C LEU A 204 8.71 -14.95 -2.08
N THR A 205 9.64 -14.95 -3.04
CA THR A 205 10.47 -13.78 -3.32
C THR A 205 9.64 -12.67 -3.95
N VAL A 206 10.08 -11.42 -3.85
CA VAL A 206 9.45 -10.29 -4.55
C VAL A 206 9.28 -10.60 -6.04
N ASN A 207 10.32 -11.16 -6.68
CA ASN A 207 10.25 -11.56 -8.09
C ASN A 207 9.14 -12.58 -8.38
N GLN A 208 9.00 -13.60 -7.53
CA GLN A 208 7.95 -14.62 -7.70
C GLN A 208 6.54 -14.00 -7.59
N ILE A 209 6.35 -13.09 -6.64
CA ILE A 209 5.06 -12.41 -6.44
C ILE A 209 4.76 -11.50 -7.63
N ILE A 210 5.72 -10.68 -8.07
CA ILE A 210 5.54 -9.79 -9.23
C ILE A 210 5.21 -10.59 -10.49
N ARG A 211 5.91 -11.69 -10.75
CA ARG A 211 5.64 -12.53 -11.93
C ARG A 211 4.26 -13.17 -11.91
N ALA A 212 3.85 -13.70 -10.75
CA ALA A 212 2.57 -14.38 -10.61
C ALA A 212 1.39 -13.40 -10.64
N ASP A 213 1.50 -12.30 -9.91
CA ASP A 213 0.35 -11.47 -9.58
C ASP A 213 0.36 -10.10 -10.28
N TRP A 214 1.48 -9.63 -10.81
CA TRP A 214 1.58 -8.24 -11.29
C TRP A 214 2.02 -8.12 -12.75
N SER A 215 2.70 -9.12 -13.31
CA SER A 215 3.05 -9.16 -14.73
C SER A 215 1.86 -9.11 -15.71
N PRO A 216 0.65 -9.59 -15.36
CA PRO A 216 -0.53 -9.41 -16.22
C PRO A 216 -1.12 -7.99 -16.18
N VAL A 217 -0.63 -7.10 -15.32
CA VAL A 217 -1.21 -5.78 -15.03
C VAL A 217 -0.44 -4.72 -15.78
#